data_AF-A0AAW0U6D1-F1
#
_entry.id   AF-A0AAW0U6D1-F1
#
_cell.length_a   1.000
_cell.length_b   1.000
_cell.length_c   1.000
_cell.angle_alpha   90.00
_cell.angle_beta   90.00
_cell.angle_gamma   90.00
#
_symmetry.space_group_name_H-M   'P 1'
#
loop_
_entity.id
_entity.type
_entity.pdbx_description
1 polymer ?
#
loop_
_entity_poly.entity_id
_entity_poly.type
_entity_poly.pdbx_seq_one_letter_code
_entity_poly.pdbx_strand_id
1 'polypeptide(L)'
;MVVVVAALAVAVVVVVVDQISSELNKGNIFKLTSPHHPLHHHHHHHLHHHPIIKTKMEMTTRSYIFFFIVSSTALLLLLPGRCEGGPICSSLNEVLPEMLQAPCRHGVVMDWCGNARCAKGPGETCGGRWNVKGSCGKGMYCVCGYCAGCSWDLQCALGRFC
;
A
#
# COMPACT_ATOMS: atom_id res chain seq x y z
N MET A 1 1.05 -6.98 -9.70
CA MET A 1 2.06 -7.06 -8.62
C MET A 1 1.45 -7.00 -7.22
N VAL A 2 0.61 -6.02 -6.88
CA VAL A 2 -0.01 -5.91 -5.53
C VAL A 2 -0.87 -7.11 -5.12
N VAL A 3 -1.64 -7.69 -6.05
CA VAL A 3 -2.45 -8.90 -5.80
C VAL A 3 -1.58 -10.10 -5.44
N VAL A 4 -0.39 -10.22 -6.05
CA VAL A 4 0.56 -11.30 -5.77
C VAL A 4 1.19 -11.11 -4.40
N VAL A 5 1.52 -9.87 -4.02
CA VAL A 5 2.06 -9.54 -2.70
C VAL A 5 1.02 -9.77 -1.60
N ALA A 6 -0.24 -9.40 -1.84
CA ALA A 6 -1.33 -9.66 -0.90
C ALA A 6 -1.61 -11.16 -0.74
N ALA A 7 -1.64 -11.92 -1.84
CA ALA A 7 -1.81 -13.37 -1.80
C ALA A 7 -0.67 -14.07 -1.06
N LEU A 8 0.58 -13.63 -1.28
CA LEU A 8 1.75 -14.13 -0.57
C LEU A 8 1.70 -13.79 0.93
N ALA A 9 1.30 -12.58 1.29
CA ALA A 9 1.17 -12.18 2.70
C ALA A 9 0.10 -13.02 3.42
N VAL A 10 -1.03 -13.27 2.78
CA VAL A 10 -2.09 -14.13 3.33
C VAL A 10 -1.59 -15.57 3.48
N ALA A 11 -0.92 -16.12 2.46
CA ALA A 11 -0.37 -17.46 2.53
C ALA A 11 0.66 -17.62 3.66
N VAL A 12 1.55 -16.63 3.85
CA VAL A 12 2.55 -16.66 4.93
C VAL A 12 1.88 -16.61 6.30
N VAL A 13 0.86 -15.75 6.48
CA VAL A 13 0.14 -15.65 7.77
C VAL A 13 -0.59 -16.96 8.09
N VAL A 14 -1.26 -17.59 7.11
CA VAL A 14 -1.93 -18.88 7.31
C VAL A 14 -0.94 -19.96 7.73
N VAL A 15 0.20 -20.07 7.04
CA VAL A 15 1.24 -21.06 7.35
C VAL A 15 1.85 -20.84 8.74
N VAL A 16 2.10 -19.58 9.12
CA VAL A 16 2.66 -19.25 10.45
C VAL A 16 1.66 -19.59 11.55
N VAL A 17 0.37 -19.29 11.34
CA VAL A 17 -0.68 -19.61 12.32
C VAL A 17 -0.87 -21.12 12.46
N ASP A 18 -0.87 -21.87 11.35
CA ASP A 18 -0.93 -23.34 11.39
C ASP A 18 0.28 -23.93 12.11
N GLN A 19 1.47 -23.37 11.91
CA GLN A 19 2.67 -23.91 12.53
C GLN A 19 2.76 -23.62 14.03
N ILE A 20 2.31 -22.44 14.46
CA ILE A 20 2.16 -22.11 15.89
C ILE A 20 1.07 -23.00 16.53
N SER A 21 -0.02 -23.28 15.80
CA SER A 21 -1.08 -24.20 16.26
C SER A 21 -0.59 -25.65 16.40
N SER A 22 0.35 -26.08 15.55
CA SER A 22 0.95 -27.42 15.58
C SER A 22 1.87 -27.61 16.79
N GLU A 23 2.70 -26.60 17.10
CA GLU A 23 3.62 -26.63 18.24
C GLU A 23 2.90 -26.57 19.60
N LEU A 24 1.79 -25.83 19.70
CA LEU A 24 0.97 -25.81 20.92
C LEU A 24 0.24 -27.15 21.18
N ASN A 25 -0.07 -27.91 20.14
CA ASN A 25 -0.70 -29.24 20.26
C ASN A 25 0.28 -30.32 20.74
N LYS A 26 1.58 -30.16 20.48
CA LYS A 26 2.62 -31.09 20.94
C LYS A 26 3.00 -30.90 22.42
N GLY A 27 2.71 -29.74 23.02
CA GLY A 27 3.10 -29.40 24.39
C GLY A 27 2.27 -30.03 25.53
N ASN A 28 1.23 -30.82 25.24
CA ASN A 28 0.27 -31.28 26.26
C ASN A 28 0.26 -32.79 26.54
N ILE A 29 1.43 -33.44 26.45
CA ILE A 29 1.63 -34.82 26.96
C ILE A 29 2.78 -34.83 27.98
N PHE A 30 2.67 -34.05 29.06
CA PHE A 30 3.39 -34.38 30.30
C PHE A 30 2.45 -35.26 31.14
N LYS A 31 2.45 -36.57 30.84
CA LYS A 31 1.85 -37.59 31.70
C LYS A 31 2.65 -37.61 33.01
N LEU A 32 2.06 -37.09 34.09
CA LEU A 32 2.49 -37.40 35.46
C LEU A 32 2.13 -38.86 35.75
N THR A 33 3.02 -39.79 35.38
CA THR A 33 3.02 -41.14 35.93
C THR A 33 3.80 -41.13 37.24
N SER A 34 3.09 -41.27 38.36
CA SER A 34 3.66 -41.67 39.65
C SER A 34 3.30 -43.14 39.92
N PRO A 35 4.24 -43.97 40.38
CA PRO A 35 3.87 -45.19 41.10
C PRO A 35 4.60 -45.40 42.45
N HIS A 36 3.77 -45.55 43.50
CA HIS A 36 3.79 -46.47 44.67
C HIS A 36 5.04 -46.64 45.59
N HIS A 37 5.02 -46.21 46.87
CA HIS A 37 4.56 -46.86 48.17
C HIS A 37 5.63 -47.80 48.82
N PRO A 38 5.75 -48.01 50.17
CA PRO A 38 4.62 -48.17 51.12
C PRO A 38 4.70 -47.67 52.60
N LEU A 39 3.50 -47.56 53.21
CA LEU A 39 3.07 -47.78 54.60
C LEU A 39 3.71 -47.04 55.81
N HIS A 40 2.94 -46.15 56.47
CA HIS A 40 2.52 -46.33 57.88
C HIS A 40 1.38 -45.36 58.31
N HIS A 41 0.34 -45.94 58.92
CA HIS A 41 -0.69 -45.46 59.89
C HIS A 41 -1.38 -44.06 59.87
N HIS A 42 -2.73 -44.15 59.98
CA HIS A 42 -3.71 -43.28 60.68
C HIS A 42 -3.86 -41.79 60.31
N HIS A 43 -4.99 -41.41 59.69
CA HIS A 43 -6.18 -40.80 60.31
C HIS A 43 -7.17 -40.30 59.23
N HIS A 44 -8.47 -40.47 59.48
CA HIS A 44 -9.58 -40.02 58.63
C HIS A 44 -9.67 -38.50 58.51
N HIS A 45 -9.78 -37.97 57.29
CA HIS A 45 -10.52 -36.72 57.02
C HIS A 45 -11.19 -36.79 55.63
N HIS A 46 -12.51 -36.67 55.65
CA HIS A 46 -13.37 -36.47 54.48
C HIS A 46 -13.01 -35.15 53.78
N LEU A 47 -12.68 -35.20 52.48
CA LEU A 47 -12.63 -34.03 51.62
C LEU A 47 -13.45 -34.29 50.36
N HIS A 48 -14.54 -33.51 50.26
CA HIS A 48 -15.48 -33.50 49.16
C HIS A 48 -14.80 -33.07 47.85
N HIS A 49 -15.14 -33.78 46.78
CA HIS A 49 -14.84 -33.42 45.40
C HIS A 49 -15.51 -32.07 45.02
N HIS A 50 -14.73 -31.13 44.48
CA HIS A 50 -15.24 -30.10 43.58
C HIS A 50 -14.73 -30.36 42.16
N PRO A 51 -15.60 -30.60 41.16
CA PRO A 51 -15.18 -30.62 39.77
C PRO A 51 -14.93 -29.20 39.29
N ILE A 52 -13.67 -28.89 38.95
CA ILE A 52 -13.31 -27.64 38.26
C ILE A 52 -13.84 -27.75 36.84
N ILE A 53 -14.90 -27.00 36.54
CA ILE A 53 -15.45 -26.81 35.19
C ILE A 53 -14.37 -26.09 34.37
N LYS A 54 -13.60 -26.83 33.57
CA LYS A 54 -12.74 -26.26 32.52
C LYS A 54 -13.66 -25.78 31.40
N THR A 55 -14.19 -24.57 31.52
CA THR A 55 -14.98 -23.96 30.45
C THR A 55 -14.14 -23.93 29.17
N LYS A 56 -14.66 -24.56 28.12
CA LYS A 56 -14.09 -24.69 26.78
C LYS A 56 -13.94 -23.30 26.14
N MET A 57 -12.86 -22.59 26.47
CA MET A 57 -12.50 -21.28 25.90
C MET A 57 -11.76 -21.39 24.55
N GLU A 58 -11.63 -22.59 23.97
CA GLU A 58 -10.89 -22.81 22.72
C GLU A 58 -11.70 -22.52 21.44
N MET A 59 -13.03 -22.57 21.51
CA MET A 59 -13.89 -22.54 20.33
C MET A 59 -14.30 -21.13 19.90
N THR A 60 -14.30 -20.17 20.84
CA THR A 60 -14.70 -18.77 20.58
C THR A 60 -13.55 -17.94 20.00
N THR A 61 -12.32 -18.16 20.43
CA THR A 61 -11.14 -17.37 20.03
C THR A 61 -10.79 -17.55 18.56
N ARG A 62 -10.88 -18.78 18.02
CA ARG A 62 -10.63 -19.06 16.59
C ARG A 62 -11.66 -18.40 15.69
N SER A 63 -12.90 -18.30 16.15
CA SER A 63 -13.99 -17.63 15.43
C SER A 63 -13.75 -16.12 15.32
N TYR A 64 -13.36 -15.46 16.41
CA TYR A 64 -13.05 -14.03 16.39
C TYR A 64 -11.88 -13.69 15.47
N ILE A 65 -10.78 -14.47 15.52
CA ILE A 65 -9.60 -14.24 14.65
C ILE A 65 -10.00 -14.31 13.16
N PHE A 66 -10.84 -15.28 12.79
CA PHE A 66 -11.33 -15.41 11.41
C PHE A 66 -12.14 -14.19 10.97
N PHE A 67 -13.08 -13.71 11.80
CA PHE A 67 -13.86 -12.51 11.49
C PHE A 67 -12.99 -11.24 11.38
N PHE A 68 -11.98 -11.09 12.24
CA PHE A 68 -11.03 -9.97 12.15
C PHE A 68 -10.24 -9.97 10.84
N ILE A 69 -9.79 -11.15 10.38
CA ILE A 69 -9.06 -11.28 9.10
C ILE A 69 -9.98 -10.93 7.92
N VAL A 70 -11.20 -11.50 7.87
CA VAL A 70 -12.17 -11.26 6.79
C VAL A 70 -12.60 -9.78 6.74
N SER A 71 -12.82 -9.15 7.90
CA SER A 71 -13.18 -7.73 7.97
C SER A 71 -12.03 -6.84 7.50
N SER A 72 -10.78 -7.19 7.87
CA SER A 72 -9.60 -6.40 7.50
C SER A 72 -9.31 -6.50 5.99
N THR A 73 -9.44 -7.69 5.40
CA THR A 73 -9.29 -7.88 3.96
C THR A 73 -10.41 -7.20 3.17
N ALA A 74 -11.66 -7.27 3.65
CA ALA A 74 -12.77 -6.53 3.07
C ALA A 74 -12.52 -5.01 3.11
N LEU A 75 -12.01 -4.48 4.23
CA LEU A 75 -11.65 -3.06 4.34
C LEU A 75 -10.53 -2.67 3.37
N LEU A 76 -9.51 -3.52 3.20
CA LEU A 76 -8.45 -3.29 2.21
C LEU A 76 -8.95 -3.32 0.76
N LEU A 77 -9.97 -4.12 0.44
CA LEU A 77 -10.59 -4.18 -0.88
C LEU A 77 -11.53 -2.99 -1.15
N LEU A 78 -12.11 -2.42 -0.09
CA LEU A 78 -12.95 -1.22 -0.16
C LEU A 78 -12.15 0.08 -0.23
N LEU A 79 -10.87 0.06 0.14
CA LEU A 79 -9.97 1.16 -0.18
C LEU A 79 -9.85 1.20 -1.71
N PRO A 80 -10.31 2.27 -2.38
CA PRO A 80 -10.06 2.41 -3.80
C PRO A 80 -8.54 2.51 -3.96
N GLY A 81 -7.92 1.39 -4.33
CA GLY A 81 -6.57 1.38 -4.85
C GLY A 81 -6.61 2.29 -6.06
N ARG A 82 -6.23 3.56 -5.88
CA ARG A 82 -6.02 4.48 -6.98
C ARG A 82 -4.77 4.02 -7.70
N CYS A 83 -4.90 2.92 -8.45
CA CYS A 83 -3.98 2.60 -9.51
C CYS A 83 -4.25 3.61 -10.63
N GLU A 84 -3.76 4.83 -10.45
CA GLU A 84 -3.73 5.79 -11.54
C GLU A 84 -2.64 5.32 -12.51
N GLY A 85 -3.05 4.51 -13.48
CA GLY A 85 -2.19 4.18 -14.62
C GLY A 85 -1.88 5.45 -15.40
N GLY A 86 -0.59 5.75 -15.56
CA GLY A 86 -0.13 6.79 -16.47
C GLY A 86 -0.22 6.37 -17.94
N PRO A 87 -0.24 7.30 -18.89
CA PRO A 87 -0.09 6.98 -20.31
C PRO A 87 1.27 6.28 -20.53
N ILE A 88 1.30 5.36 -21.48
CA ILE A 88 2.53 4.68 -21.88
C ILE A 88 3.41 5.69 -22.63
N CYS A 89 4.69 5.73 -22.27
CA CYS A 89 5.70 6.55 -22.92
C CYS A 89 6.23 5.85 -24.17
N SER A 90 6.26 6.54 -25.31
CA SER A 90 6.90 6.02 -26.54
C SER A 90 8.43 6.00 -26.44
N SER A 91 9.00 6.99 -25.75
CA SER A 91 10.42 7.09 -25.40
C SER A 91 10.57 7.62 -23.98
N LEU A 92 11.69 7.30 -23.33
CA LEU A 92 11.98 7.66 -21.94
C LEU A 92 13.31 8.40 -21.86
N ASN A 93 13.31 9.57 -21.22
CA ASN A 93 14.50 10.42 -21.04
C ASN A 93 15.22 10.78 -22.36
N GLU A 94 14.48 10.89 -23.45
CA GLU A 94 15.02 11.30 -24.73
C GLU A 94 15.30 12.81 -24.73
N VAL A 95 16.57 13.16 -24.91
CA VAL A 95 17.01 14.54 -25.15
C VAL A 95 17.34 14.63 -26.64
N LEU A 96 16.35 15.02 -27.45
CA LEU A 96 16.54 15.09 -28.89
C LEU A 96 17.56 16.20 -29.23
N PRO A 97 18.65 15.90 -29.96
CA PRO A 97 19.66 16.89 -30.33
C PRO A 97 19.10 18.03 -31.21
N GLU A 98 17.95 17.86 -31.87
CA GLU A 98 17.25 18.97 -32.55
C GLU A 98 16.76 20.05 -31.56
N MET A 99 16.48 19.72 -30.30
CA MET A 99 16.15 20.72 -29.26
C MET A 99 17.39 21.52 -28.82
N LEU A 100 18.59 21.05 -29.15
CA LEU A 100 19.85 21.78 -28.99
C LEU A 100 20.14 22.68 -30.21
N GLN A 101 19.55 22.38 -31.38
CA GLN A 101 19.82 23.04 -32.66
C GLN A 101 18.72 24.03 -33.07
N ALA A 102 17.46 23.81 -32.67
CA ALA A 102 16.36 24.77 -32.78
C ALA A 102 16.09 25.39 -31.40
N PRO A 103 16.26 26.72 -31.22
CA PRO A 103 16.03 27.33 -29.93
C PRO A 103 14.53 27.29 -29.61
N CYS A 104 14.13 26.39 -28.70
CA CYS A 104 12.78 26.41 -28.16
C CYS A 104 12.49 27.81 -27.61
N ARG A 105 11.52 28.50 -28.23
CA ARG A 105 11.25 29.92 -27.99
C ARG A 105 11.06 30.24 -26.51
N HIS A 106 10.42 29.36 -25.72
CA HIS A 106 10.17 29.58 -24.30
C HIS A 106 11.01 28.66 -23.39
N GLY A 107 12.10 28.12 -23.92
CA GLY A 107 12.98 27.17 -23.24
C GLY A 107 12.50 25.72 -23.35
N VAL A 108 13.20 24.84 -22.65
CA VAL A 108 12.97 23.39 -22.64
C VAL A 108 12.43 22.97 -21.28
N VAL A 109 11.47 22.04 -21.28
CA VAL A 109 10.84 21.43 -20.10
C VAL A 109 10.82 19.92 -20.26
N MET A 110 10.74 19.20 -19.14
CA MET A 110 10.56 17.75 -19.17
C MET A 110 9.06 17.41 -19.18
N ASP A 111 8.68 16.49 -20.07
CA ASP A 111 7.35 15.89 -20.03
C ASP A 111 7.23 14.83 -18.92
N TRP A 112 6.04 14.25 -18.74
CA TRP A 112 5.79 13.19 -17.76
C TRP A 112 6.68 11.95 -17.95
N CYS A 113 7.15 11.70 -19.17
CA CYS A 113 8.04 10.61 -19.53
C CYS A 113 9.52 10.98 -19.36
N GLY A 114 9.82 12.18 -18.85
CA GLY A 114 11.19 12.67 -18.67
C GLY A 114 11.86 13.09 -19.97
N ASN A 115 11.14 13.16 -21.10
CA ASN A 115 11.72 13.61 -22.36
C ASN A 115 11.78 15.13 -22.41
N ALA A 116 12.82 15.66 -23.06
CA ALA A 116 12.96 17.08 -23.29
C ALA A 116 11.98 17.55 -24.38
N ARG A 117 11.13 18.53 -24.06
CA ARG A 117 10.15 19.14 -24.98
C ARG A 117 10.26 20.67 -24.94
N CYS A 118 9.90 21.34 -26.03
CA CYS A 118 9.76 22.79 -26.00
C CYS A 118 8.63 23.21 -25.07
N ALA A 119 8.91 24.23 -24.26
CA ALA A 119 7.95 24.77 -23.31
C ALA A 119 6.88 25.63 -24.00
N LYS A 120 5.71 25.69 -23.38
CA LYS A 120 4.57 26.50 -23.84
C LYS A 120 4.73 27.98 -23.49
N GLY A 121 4.29 28.84 -24.40
CA GLY A 121 4.31 30.29 -24.29
C GLY A 121 3.06 30.89 -23.64
N PRO A 122 3.03 32.22 -23.42
CA PRO A 122 1.90 32.91 -22.79
C PRO A 122 0.59 32.70 -23.59
N GLY A 123 -0.48 32.30 -22.90
CA GLY A 123 -1.78 32.04 -23.52
C GLY A 123 -1.89 30.72 -24.30
N GLU A 124 -0.81 29.95 -24.42
CA GLU A 124 -0.88 28.61 -25.02
C GLU A 124 -1.49 27.60 -24.04
N THR A 125 -2.10 26.55 -24.59
CA THR A 125 -2.69 25.47 -23.78
C THR A 125 -1.63 24.66 -23.04
N CYS A 126 -1.90 24.33 -21.78
CA CYS A 126 -1.02 23.57 -20.90
C CYS A 126 -1.78 22.63 -19.96
N GLY A 127 -1.04 21.78 -19.23
CA GLY A 127 -1.57 20.92 -18.19
C GLY A 127 -2.31 19.71 -18.74
N GLY A 128 -3.52 19.45 -18.21
CA GLY A 128 -4.20 18.17 -18.38
C GLY A 128 -3.59 17.09 -17.48
N ARG A 129 -4.26 15.93 -17.39
CA ARG A 129 -3.76 14.81 -16.58
C ARG A 129 -2.38 14.41 -17.10
N TRP A 130 -1.39 14.29 -16.21
CA TRP A 130 0.01 14.00 -16.55
C TRP A 130 0.69 15.03 -17.47
N ASN A 131 0.21 16.29 -17.50
CA ASN A 131 0.76 17.35 -18.35
C ASN A 131 0.80 17.00 -19.86
N VAL A 132 -0.14 16.18 -20.34
CA VAL A 132 -0.23 15.78 -21.76
C VAL A 132 -0.42 16.96 -22.73
N LYS A 133 -0.94 18.10 -22.26
CA LYS A 133 -1.05 19.34 -23.06
C LYS A 133 0.24 20.17 -23.04
N GLY A 134 1.25 19.74 -22.29
CA GLY A 134 2.54 20.41 -22.14
C GLY A 134 2.65 21.28 -20.89
N SER A 135 3.87 21.76 -20.66
CA SER A 135 4.25 22.58 -19.51
C SER A 135 4.70 23.97 -19.98
N CYS A 136 4.39 25.00 -19.18
CA CYS A 136 4.77 26.38 -19.48
C CYS A 136 6.27 26.60 -19.30
N GLY A 137 6.83 27.54 -20.08
CA GLY A 137 8.21 27.99 -19.94
C GLY A 137 8.49 28.75 -18.65
N LYS A 138 9.77 29.09 -18.44
CA LYS A 138 10.24 29.81 -17.25
C LYS A 138 9.50 31.15 -17.07
N GLY A 139 9.09 31.46 -15.84
CA GLY A 139 8.37 32.70 -15.50
C GLY A 139 6.84 32.63 -15.68
N MET A 140 6.33 31.48 -16.12
CA MET A 140 4.91 31.23 -16.34
C MET A 140 4.43 30.01 -15.55
N TYR A 141 3.12 29.90 -15.36
CA TYR A 141 2.45 28.79 -14.70
C TYR A 141 1.16 28.43 -15.44
N CYS A 142 0.69 27.19 -15.27
CA CYS A 142 -0.54 26.74 -15.92
C CYS A 142 -1.76 27.06 -15.05
N VAL A 143 -2.70 27.85 -15.59
CA VAL A 143 -3.97 28.19 -14.93
C VAL A 143 -5.12 28.00 -15.91
N CYS A 144 -6.15 27.27 -15.49
CA CYS A 144 -7.33 26.97 -16.32
C CYS A 144 -6.99 26.37 -17.69
N GLY A 145 -5.89 25.62 -17.77
CA GLY A 145 -5.43 24.97 -19.00
C GLY A 145 -4.66 25.88 -19.96
N TYR A 146 -4.25 27.07 -19.52
CA TYR A 146 -3.47 28.02 -20.31
C TYR A 146 -2.30 28.60 -19.51
N CYS A 147 -1.21 28.93 -20.20
CA CYS A 147 -0.05 29.53 -19.56
C CYS A 147 -0.29 31.01 -19.22
N ALA A 148 -0.11 31.35 -17.95
CA ALA A 148 -0.16 32.71 -17.42
C ALA A 148 1.19 33.11 -16.81
N GLY A 149 1.44 34.41 -16.68
CA GLY A 149 2.73 34.96 -16.27
C GLY A 149 3.48 35.57 -17.44
N CYS A 150 4.77 35.84 -17.24
CA CYS A 150 5.62 36.50 -18.23
C CYS A 150 6.76 35.58 -18.64
N SER A 151 6.94 35.44 -19.94
CA SER A 151 8.07 34.76 -20.56
C SER A 151 9.35 35.60 -20.47
N TRP A 152 10.49 34.98 -20.79
CA TRP A 152 11.78 35.67 -20.83
C TRP A 152 11.87 36.70 -21.96
N ASP A 153 11.09 36.54 -23.04
CA ASP A 153 10.93 37.52 -24.12
C ASP A 153 9.91 38.62 -23.76
N LEU A 154 9.60 38.79 -22.47
CA LEU A 154 8.73 39.85 -21.90
C LEU A 154 7.27 39.81 -22.40
N GLN A 155 6.87 38.73 -23.09
CA GLN A 155 5.48 38.50 -23.45
C GLN A 155 4.73 37.95 -22.26
N CYS A 156 3.58 38.54 -21.94
CA CYS A 156 2.81 38.19 -20.74
C CYS A 156 1.37 37.81 -21.08
N ALA A 157 0.81 36.89 -20.30
CA ALA A 157 -0.61 36.57 -20.31
C ALA A 157 -1.17 36.65 -18.88
N LEU A 158 -2.26 37.40 -18.70
CA LEU A 158 -2.80 37.81 -17.40
C LEU A 158 -3.60 36.70 -16.67
N GLY A 159 -3.67 35.49 -17.20
CA GLY A 159 -4.34 34.36 -16.53
C GLY A 159 -5.86 34.44 -16.41
N ARG A 160 -6.51 35.42 -17.05
CA ARG A 160 -7.98 35.62 -17.08
C ARG A 160 -8.66 34.71 -18.11
N PHE A 161 -8.35 33.42 -18.05
CA PHE A 161 -8.94 32.40 -18.93
C PHE A 161 -10.20 31.76 -18.32
N CYS A 162 -10.35 31.99 -17.01
CA CYS A 162 -11.42 31.70 -16.08
C CYS A 162 -11.37 32.85 -15.03
#